data_AF-A0A953SUL8-F1
#
_entry.id   AF-A0A953SUL8-F1
#
_cell.length_a   1.000
_cell.length_b   1.000
_cell.length_c   1.000
_cell.angle_alpha   90.00
_cell.angle_beta   90.00
_cell.angle_gamma   90.00
#
_symmetry.space_group_name_H-M   'P 1'
#
loop_
_entity.id
_entity.type
_entity.pdbx_description
1 polymer ?
#
loop_
_entity_poly.entity_id
_entity_poly.type
_entity_poly.pdbx_seq_one_letter_code
_entity_poly.pdbx_strand_id
1 'polypeptide(L)'
;LSKAQEVNCDNFENYPLDNNYVQDVGFWRIYNSNANLGNSQSFLHPARVKVINDPSNINGNIISASDFSGATFLVNTDDYSGDWSEYCSFCFDLKLISDGGNYTPPLSVKNSIFIFQGLDVNSILKNTAPKNPDVAFVFVLNNTYDETTDWQHICLPLMSINSNDPLPSNSWGTWQNWNGSMGTYTTVQAAWNAILTNVETIGFYIDCTGANQSEEIGLDNVCLSSDCVGDTTGDPQPCCDIKDFSASAFQTDDGIFLTINGGSVPIQEVEVSVIDYHIEYSEPDCKPTNIGSFGNLSTTTTNIGGLALDPLSNNTQSLSWMPGSPSVLNNQEVTMQITKPAVLNLECCDVKFSFCLKVTVKDINCNVCELIICPAQWNELVTKGVLKGSDDPVNVALNKGRLKLNKEGFGKDVEEWYGQLNKKQWIPQMLEKHPEDVKSLMNVGRKLIEESGTLQISDVEIIEKTLRILDNEFAPAPKGFIEDALKRFRSSIGKSWTEVISNLGSPEDNGVRK
;
A
#
# COMPACT_ATOMS: atom_id res chain seq x y z
N LEU A 1 -4.18 -15.19 -8.98
CA LEU A 1 -4.17 -14.39 -7.74
C LEU A 1 -5.61 -13.99 -7.46
N SER A 2 -6.12 -14.19 -6.25
CA SER A 2 -7.43 -13.64 -5.87
C SER A 2 -7.30 -12.12 -5.82
N LYS A 3 -8.21 -11.40 -6.48
CA LYS A 3 -8.31 -9.94 -6.42
C LYS A 3 -8.17 -9.47 -4.97
N ALA A 4 -7.40 -8.41 -4.72
CA ALA A 4 -7.62 -7.60 -3.53
C ALA A 4 -9.06 -7.10 -3.66
N GLN A 5 -9.95 -7.68 -2.86
CA GLN A 5 -11.35 -7.31 -2.88
C GLN A 5 -11.46 -6.27 -1.79
N GLU A 6 -11.51 -5.00 -2.18
CA GLU A 6 -12.10 -4.00 -1.30
C GLU A 6 -13.53 -4.46 -1.02
N VAL A 7 -13.80 -4.71 0.25
CA VAL A 7 -15.11 -5.15 0.69
C VAL A 7 -15.72 -3.91 1.31
N ASN A 8 -16.82 -3.43 0.73
CA ASN A 8 -17.61 -2.33 1.25
C ASN A 8 -16.95 -0.95 1.08
N CYS A 9 -17.06 -0.41 -0.13
CA CYS A 9 -16.62 0.94 -0.48
C CYS A 9 -17.82 1.83 -0.78
N ASP A 10 -17.84 3.01 -0.18
CA ASP A 10 -18.68 4.11 -0.64
C ASP A 10 -17.92 4.91 -1.69
N ASN A 11 -18.49 4.97 -2.89
CA ASN A 11 -18.16 5.97 -3.90
C ASN A 11 -19.41 6.84 -4.10
N PHE A 12 -19.23 8.15 -3.93
CA PHE A 12 -20.35 9.10 -3.96
C PHE A 12 -20.78 9.51 -5.38
N GLU A 13 -20.12 9.03 -6.44
CA GLU A 13 -20.46 9.28 -7.86
C GLU A 13 -21.93 8.96 -8.20
N ASN A 14 -22.51 7.96 -7.56
CA ASN A 14 -23.89 7.54 -7.80
C ASN A 14 -24.93 8.28 -6.94
N TYR A 15 -24.49 9.06 -5.95
CA TYR A 15 -25.41 9.86 -5.15
C TYR A 15 -25.83 11.09 -5.94
N PRO A 16 -27.13 11.45 -5.93
CA PRO A 16 -27.58 12.66 -6.58
C PRO A 16 -26.92 13.88 -5.92
N LEU A 17 -26.41 14.79 -6.73
CA LEU A 17 -25.94 16.08 -6.27
C LEU A 17 -27.06 16.75 -5.47
N ASP A 18 -26.78 17.03 -4.20
CA ASP A 18 -27.67 17.80 -3.35
C ASP A 18 -26.92 19.02 -2.85
N ASN A 19 -27.12 20.14 -3.52
CA ASN A 19 -26.58 21.42 -3.08
C ASN A 19 -27.37 21.99 -1.90
N ASN A 20 -28.50 21.38 -1.53
CA ASN A 20 -29.20 21.74 -0.32
C ASN A 20 -28.59 20.98 0.85
N TYR A 21 -28.55 21.69 1.96
CA TYR A 21 -27.98 21.16 3.15
C TYR A 21 -29.00 20.32 3.90
N VAL A 22 -28.70 19.04 4.06
CA VAL A 22 -29.52 18.04 4.74
C VAL A 22 -28.83 17.57 6.03
N GLN A 23 -29.57 16.85 6.88
CA GLN A 23 -29.02 16.27 8.11
C GLN A 23 -28.35 14.91 7.85
N ASP A 24 -28.68 14.29 6.71
CA ASP A 24 -28.30 12.93 6.36
C ASP A 24 -28.14 12.74 4.83
N VAL A 25 -27.10 12.01 4.45
CA VAL A 25 -26.86 11.51 3.08
C VAL A 25 -26.61 10.01 3.17
N GLY A 26 -27.57 9.19 2.74
CA GLY A 26 -27.49 7.75 2.99
C GLY A 26 -27.44 7.45 4.49
N PHE A 27 -26.40 6.74 4.94
CA PHE A 27 -26.17 6.46 6.36
C PHE A 27 -25.19 7.45 7.02
N TRP A 28 -24.72 8.46 6.27
CA TRP A 28 -23.87 9.53 6.78
C TRP A 28 -24.71 10.62 7.42
N ARG A 29 -24.37 11.01 8.65
CA ARG A 29 -25.12 12.01 9.44
C ARG A 29 -24.18 12.89 10.24
N ILE A 30 -24.61 14.10 10.60
CA ILE A 30 -23.86 14.92 11.53
C ILE A 30 -24.23 14.60 12.98
N TYR A 31 -23.22 14.36 13.81
CA TYR A 31 -23.31 14.26 15.26
C TYR A 31 -22.52 15.39 15.93
N ASN A 32 -23.14 16.13 16.86
CA ASN A 32 -22.47 17.14 17.67
C ASN A 32 -22.60 16.79 19.15
N SER A 33 -21.46 16.76 19.85
CA SER A 33 -21.37 16.32 21.25
C SER A 33 -21.73 17.41 22.27
N ASN A 34 -21.79 18.68 21.87
CA ASN A 34 -22.05 19.83 22.75
C ASN A 34 -23.54 20.22 22.81
N ALA A 35 -24.45 19.25 22.66
CA ALA A 35 -25.88 19.49 22.65
C ALA A 35 -26.49 19.82 24.04
N ASN A 36 -26.01 20.86 24.71
CA ASN A 36 -26.84 21.68 25.59
C ASN A 36 -27.79 22.54 24.71
N LEU A 37 -28.62 21.88 23.90
CA LEU A 37 -29.61 22.47 22.98
C LEU A 37 -30.87 22.95 23.72
N GLY A 38 -30.73 23.33 24.99
CA GLY A 38 -31.82 23.82 25.82
C GLY A 38 -32.39 25.11 25.24
N ASN A 39 -33.42 24.96 24.40
CA ASN A 39 -34.34 25.96 23.85
C ASN A 39 -33.69 27.24 23.25
N SER A 40 -33.82 27.39 21.93
CA SER A 40 -33.89 28.67 21.20
C SER A 40 -32.63 29.48 20.89
N GLN A 41 -31.42 28.92 20.98
CA GLN A 41 -30.26 29.60 20.39
C GLN A 41 -30.29 29.42 18.87
N SER A 42 -30.59 30.49 18.16
CA SER A 42 -30.45 30.59 16.71
C SER A 42 -29.00 30.36 16.34
N PHE A 43 -28.72 29.21 15.74
CA PHE A 43 -27.41 28.83 15.25
C PHE A 43 -26.95 29.75 14.13
N LEU A 44 -25.78 30.35 14.29
CA LEU A 44 -25.17 31.20 13.25
C LEU A 44 -24.74 30.35 12.03
N HIS A 45 -24.37 29.09 12.25
CA HIS A 45 -23.99 28.13 11.20
C HIS A 45 -24.52 26.74 11.58
N PRO A 46 -25.50 26.16 10.86
CA PRO A 46 -25.90 24.76 11.10
C PRO A 46 -24.84 23.83 10.53
N ALA A 47 -24.47 22.78 11.27
CA ALA A 47 -23.74 21.64 10.71
C ALA A 47 -24.58 20.93 9.67
N ARG A 48 -23.97 20.55 8.56
CA ARG A 48 -24.69 20.05 7.40
C ARG A 48 -23.85 19.03 6.65
N VAL A 49 -24.53 18.11 5.97
CA VAL A 49 -23.92 17.12 5.07
C VAL A 49 -24.58 17.25 3.69
N LYS A 50 -23.80 17.07 2.63
CA LYS A 50 -24.25 17.19 1.23
C LYS A 50 -23.35 16.39 0.29
N VAL A 51 -23.85 16.11 -0.90
CA VAL A 51 -23.05 15.56 -2.01
C VAL A 51 -22.81 16.67 -3.02
N ILE A 52 -21.54 16.96 -3.28
CA ILE A 52 -21.11 18.01 -4.21
C ILE A 52 -20.18 17.42 -5.27
N ASN A 53 -20.00 18.13 -6.38
CA ASN A 53 -18.86 17.86 -7.25
C ASN A 53 -17.58 18.29 -6.53
N ASP A 54 -16.53 17.47 -6.63
CA ASP A 54 -15.20 17.80 -6.14
C ASP A 54 -14.77 19.17 -6.69
N PRO A 55 -14.46 20.15 -5.82
CA PRO A 55 -13.98 21.47 -6.26
C PRO A 55 -12.73 21.41 -7.15
N SER A 56 -11.91 20.37 -7.01
CA SER A 56 -10.75 20.14 -7.89
C SER A 56 -11.07 19.37 -9.18
N ASN A 57 -12.29 18.87 -9.36
CA ASN A 57 -12.73 18.02 -10.47
C ASN A 57 -11.89 16.73 -10.67
N ILE A 58 -11.29 16.19 -9.61
CA ILE A 58 -10.49 14.96 -9.65
C ILE A 58 -11.37 13.74 -9.34
N ASN A 59 -12.19 13.84 -8.29
CA ASN A 59 -12.90 12.69 -7.71
C ASN A 59 -14.41 12.60 -8.07
N GLY A 60 -14.88 13.35 -9.06
CA GLY A 60 -16.31 13.32 -9.41
C GLY A 60 -17.19 13.89 -8.29
N ASN A 61 -18.14 13.11 -7.77
CA ASN A 61 -18.98 13.52 -6.64
C ASN A 61 -18.36 13.06 -5.33
N ILE A 62 -18.39 13.90 -4.30
CA ILE A 62 -17.85 13.64 -2.97
C ILE A 62 -18.92 13.91 -1.90
N ILE A 63 -18.76 13.32 -0.71
CA ILE A 63 -19.50 13.79 0.47
C ILE A 63 -18.77 14.95 1.12
N SER A 64 -19.49 16.02 1.41
CA SER A 64 -18.98 17.20 2.05
C SER A 64 -19.77 17.47 3.33
N ALA A 65 -19.05 17.74 4.41
CA ALA A 65 -19.63 17.94 5.73
C ALA A 65 -19.05 19.19 6.38
N SER A 66 -19.93 20.05 6.89
CA SER A 66 -19.56 21.25 7.62
C SER A 66 -19.89 21.13 9.10
N ASP A 67 -19.06 21.73 9.93
CA ASP A 67 -19.16 21.63 11.38
C ASP A 67 -20.23 22.58 11.98
N PHE A 68 -20.34 22.49 13.30
CA PHE A 68 -21.13 23.35 14.17
C PHE A 68 -20.22 23.76 15.34
N SER A 69 -20.54 24.85 16.05
CA SER A 69 -19.80 25.24 17.25
C SER A 69 -19.65 24.09 18.24
N GLY A 70 -18.41 23.71 18.52
CA GLY A 70 -18.06 22.59 19.38
C GLY A 70 -17.98 21.25 18.65
N ALA A 71 -17.53 20.22 19.35
CA ALA A 71 -17.08 18.98 18.73
C ALA A 71 -18.15 18.30 17.85
N THR A 72 -17.95 18.44 16.54
CA THR A 72 -18.82 17.95 15.46
C THR A 72 -18.15 16.83 14.68
N PHE A 73 -18.94 15.82 14.32
CA PHE A 73 -18.52 14.61 13.65
C PHE A 73 -19.44 14.32 12.46
N LEU A 74 -18.87 13.94 11.33
CA LEU A 74 -19.60 13.22 10.29
C LEU A 74 -19.53 11.72 10.62
N VAL A 75 -20.67 11.10 10.94
CA VAL A 75 -20.73 9.70 11.37
C VAL A 75 -21.44 8.81 10.36
N ASN A 76 -21.00 7.56 10.25
CA ASN A 76 -21.73 6.49 9.57
C ASN A 76 -21.97 5.36 10.58
N THR A 77 -23.24 4.95 10.72
CA THR A 77 -23.68 4.01 11.75
C THR A 77 -24.13 2.66 11.20
N ASP A 78 -24.06 2.45 9.88
CA ASP A 78 -24.63 1.26 9.26
C ASP A 78 -23.61 0.60 8.32
N ASP A 79 -23.19 1.31 7.26
CA ASP A 79 -22.36 0.73 6.20
C ASP A 79 -21.06 0.14 6.75
N TYR A 80 -20.42 0.82 7.71
CA TYR A 80 -19.15 0.39 8.29
C TYR A 80 -19.29 -0.25 9.67
N SER A 81 -20.50 -0.70 10.04
CA SER A 81 -20.71 -1.46 11.26
C SER A 81 -20.32 -2.94 11.08
N GLY A 82 -19.82 -3.57 12.13
CA GLY A 82 -19.53 -5.01 12.15
C GLY A 82 -18.14 -5.38 12.65
N ASP A 83 -17.72 -6.59 12.30
CA ASP A 83 -16.43 -7.16 12.70
C ASP A 83 -15.33 -6.65 11.76
N TRP A 84 -14.51 -5.73 12.26
CA TRP A 84 -13.33 -5.21 11.57
C TRP A 84 -12.07 -6.05 11.77
N SER A 85 -12.11 -7.11 12.60
CA SER A 85 -10.94 -7.95 12.86
C SER A 85 -10.51 -8.80 11.65
N GLU A 86 -11.37 -8.90 10.63
CA GLU A 86 -11.07 -9.54 9.35
C GLU A 86 -10.39 -8.60 8.33
N TYR A 87 -10.38 -7.30 8.59
CA TYR A 87 -9.75 -6.30 7.73
C TYR A 87 -8.38 -5.89 8.27
N CYS A 88 -7.54 -5.45 7.34
CA CYS A 88 -6.18 -5.00 7.62
C CYS A 88 -6.08 -3.48 7.64
N SER A 89 -6.95 -2.79 6.90
CA SER A 89 -6.99 -1.33 6.86
C SER A 89 -8.38 -0.77 6.62
N PHE A 90 -8.55 0.48 7.06
CA PHE A 90 -9.68 1.34 6.71
C PHE A 90 -9.14 2.54 5.95
N CYS A 91 -9.48 2.68 4.68
CA CYS A 91 -8.94 3.71 3.78
C CYS A 91 -10.02 4.72 3.40
N PHE A 92 -9.61 5.96 3.15
CA PHE A 92 -10.49 7.03 2.66
C PHE A 92 -9.64 8.14 2.04
N ASP A 93 -10.25 8.89 1.13
CA ASP A 93 -9.70 10.15 0.64
C ASP A 93 -10.25 11.30 1.49
N LEU A 94 -9.36 12.21 1.89
CA LEU A 94 -9.71 13.38 2.71
C LEU A 94 -9.18 14.66 2.08
N LYS A 95 -10.00 15.72 2.13
CA LYS A 95 -9.60 17.09 1.83
C LYS A 95 -10.21 18.06 2.82
N LEU A 96 -9.43 19.03 3.30
CA LEU A 96 -9.98 20.20 3.98
C LEU A 96 -10.48 21.17 2.90
N ILE A 97 -11.80 21.39 2.85
CA ILE A 97 -12.42 22.29 1.87
C ILE A 97 -12.38 23.74 2.38
N SER A 98 -12.63 23.94 3.68
CA SER A 98 -12.54 25.24 4.34
C SER A 98 -12.18 25.07 5.81
N ASP A 99 -11.28 25.91 6.32
CA ASP A 99 -11.01 26.06 7.75
C ASP A 99 -11.98 27.04 8.44
N GLY A 100 -12.96 27.56 7.69
CA GLY A 100 -14.00 28.48 8.15
C GLY A 100 -13.52 29.92 8.41
N GLY A 101 -12.22 30.19 8.26
CA GLY A 101 -11.62 31.49 8.52
C GLY A 101 -11.16 32.22 7.26
N ASN A 102 -10.85 33.51 7.42
CA ASN A 102 -10.05 34.25 6.43
C ASN A 102 -8.61 34.32 6.94
N TYR A 103 -8.01 33.17 7.26
CA TYR A 103 -6.64 33.13 7.75
C TYR A 103 -5.66 33.36 6.61
N THR A 104 -4.52 34.00 6.91
CA THR A 104 -3.43 34.17 5.96
C THR A 104 -2.12 34.07 6.73
N PRO A 105 -1.37 32.94 6.64
CA PRO A 105 -1.67 31.74 5.83
C PRO A 105 -2.87 30.92 6.36
N PRO A 106 -3.46 30.03 5.54
CA PRO A 106 -4.41 29.00 5.97
C PRO A 106 -4.00 28.28 7.25
N LEU A 107 -4.96 27.93 8.11
CA LEU A 107 -4.67 27.23 9.34
C LEU A 107 -4.47 25.73 9.07
N SER A 108 -3.27 25.22 9.33
CA SER A 108 -3.02 23.78 9.21
C SER A 108 -3.61 23.03 10.41
N VAL A 109 -4.54 22.10 10.16
CA VAL A 109 -5.28 21.35 11.17
C VAL A 109 -4.94 19.87 11.19
N LYS A 110 -5.11 19.22 12.36
CA LYS A 110 -4.99 17.76 12.49
C LYS A 110 -6.38 17.13 12.49
N ASN A 111 -6.74 16.47 11.40
CA ASN A 111 -7.95 15.68 11.35
C ASN A 111 -7.81 14.39 12.15
N SER A 112 -8.95 13.81 12.53
CA SER A 112 -8.99 12.60 13.34
C SER A 112 -10.21 11.76 13.01
N ILE A 113 -10.02 10.45 13.07
CA ILE A 113 -11.02 9.45 12.72
C ILE A 113 -11.33 8.64 13.96
N PHE A 114 -12.60 8.38 14.21
CA PHE A 114 -13.09 7.76 15.41
C PHE A 114 -13.80 6.46 15.07
N ILE A 115 -13.65 5.49 15.96
CA ILE A 115 -14.51 4.31 16.03
C ILE A 115 -15.18 4.29 17.40
N PHE A 116 -16.49 4.01 17.41
CA PHE A 116 -17.33 4.06 18.60
C PHE A 116 -18.11 2.76 18.80
N GLN A 117 -18.37 2.45 20.08
CA GLN A 117 -19.43 1.56 20.55
C GLN A 117 -20.29 2.30 21.59
N GLY A 118 -21.61 2.09 21.53
CA GLY A 118 -22.56 2.65 22.47
C GLY A 118 -22.83 4.15 22.30
N LEU A 119 -22.50 4.72 21.13
CA LEU A 119 -22.79 6.11 20.78
C LEU A 119 -24.28 6.27 20.43
N ASP A 120 -25.03 7.10 21.16
CA ASP A 120 -26.41 7.42 20.78
C ASP A 120 -26.43 8.59 19.78
N VAL A 121 -26.16 8.29 18.52
CA VAL A 121 -26.22 9.27 17.41
C VAL A 121 -27.61 9.91 17.27
N ASN A 122 -28.67 9.24 17.74
CA ASN A 122 -30.05 9.73 17.66
C ASN A 122 -30.43 10.63 18.84
N SER A 123 -29.53 10.85 19.80
CA SER A 123 -29.78 11.74 20.94
C SER A 123 -30.13 13.16 20.52
N ILE A 124 -29.55 13.63 19.41
CA ILE A 124 -29.84 14.94 18.79
C ILE A 124 -31.29 15.00 18.31
N LEU A 125 -31.76 13.98 17.58
CA LEU A 125 -33.14 13.91 17.09
C LEU A 125 -34.16 13.81 18.24
N LYS A 126 -33.75 13.19 19.35
CA LYS A 126 -34.59 13.00 20.54
C LYS A 126 -34.55 14.19 21.51
N ASN A 127 -33.72 15.20 21.25
CA ASN A 127 -33.44 16.31 22.16
C ASN A 127 -33.07 15.83 23.57
N THR A 128 -32.31 14.73 23.64
CA THR A 128 -31.76 14.19 24.88
C THR A 128 -30.28 14.52 24.96
N ALA A 129 -29.75 14.68 26.17
CA ALA A 129 -28.31 14.92 26.36
C ALA A 129 -27.51 13.80 25.64
N PRO A 130 -26.47 14.16 24.85
CA PRO A 130 -25.65 13.17 24.18
C PRO A 130 -25.07 12.20 25.19
N LYS A 131 -25.24 10.90 24.94
CA LYS A 131 -24.55 9.87 25.71
C LYS A 131 -23.15 9.73 25.13
N ASN A 132 -22.13 9.87 25.97
CA ASN A 132 -20.77 9.50 25.57
C ASN A 132 -20.74 8.01 25.16
N PRO A 133 -19.92 7.65 24.15
CA PRO A 133 -19.72 6.26 23.77
C PRO A 133 -19.17 5.46 24.94
N ASP A 134 -19.52 4.18 24.99
CA ASP A 134 -19.03 3.27 26.02
C ASP A 134 -17.56 2.94 25.76
N VAL A 135 -17.20 2.63 24.50
CA VAL A 135 -15.82 2.41 24.04
C VAL A 135 -15.54 3.31 22.84
N ALA A 136 -14.38 3.95 22.83
CA ALA A 136 -13.99 4.81 21.72
C ALA A 136 -12.48 4.87 21.53
N PHE A 137 -12.07 4.84 20.26
CA PHE A 137 -10.69 5.05 19.85
C PHE A 137 -10.64 6.10 18.74
N VAL A 138 -9.55 6.85 18.73
CA VAL A 138 -9.29 7.92 17.77
C VAL A 138 -7.96 7.67 17.08
N PHE A 139 -7.94 7.76 15.76
CA PHE A 139 -6.74 7.83 14.97
C PHE A 139 -6.37 9.28 14.75
N VAL A 140 -5.25 9.70 15.32
CA VAL A 140 -4.76 11.08 15.20
C VAL A 140 -3.73 11.14 14.09
N LEU A 141 -3.99 11.98 13.09
CA LEU A 141 -3.08 12.14 11.96
C LEU A 141 -1.79 12.87 12.37
N ASN A 142 -0.68 12.40 11.82
CA ASN A 142 0.65 12.97 12.02
C ASN A 142 0.78 14.31 11.27
N ASN A 143 0.31 14.33 10.02
CA ASN A 143 0.33 15.48 9.15
C ASN A 143 -0.77 16.47 9.51
N THR A 144 -0.54 17.72 9.12
CA THR A 144 -1.55 18.78 9.17
C THR A 144 -2.01 19.10 7.76
N TYR A 145 -3.26 19.49 7.62
CA TYR A 145 -3.90 19.78 6.34
C TYR A 145 -4.44 21.20 6.36
N ASP A 146 -4.39 21.87 5.23
CA ASP A 146 -5.04 23.17 5.00
C ASP A 146 -5.80 23.14 3.67
N GLU A 147 -6.46 24.24 3.30
CA GLU A 147 -7.25 24.29 2.05
C GLU A 147 -6.41 24.21 0.78
N THR A 148 -5.08 24.36 0.89
CA THR A 148 -4.15 24.22 -0.23
C THR A 148 -3.60 22.81 -0.37
N THR A 149 -3.85 21.95 0.62
CA THR A 149 -3.44 20.56 0.59
C THR A 149 -4.34 19.79 -0.37
N ASP A 150 -3.75 19.13 -1.36
CA ASP A 150 -4.48 18.26 -2.28
C ASP A 150 -5.10 17.06 -1.57
N TRP A 151 -6.00 16.34 -2.24
CA TRP A 151 -6.60 15.11 -1.72
C TRP A 151 -5.55 14.14 -1.19
N GLN A 152 -5.83 13.57 -0.02
CA GLN A 152 -4.93 12.66 0.66
C GLN A 152 -5.62 11.31 0.82
N HIS A 153 -5.04 10.27 0.23
CA HIS A 153 -5.47 8.90 0.45
C HIS A 153 -4.85 8.38 1.74
N ILE A 154 -5.69 8.12 2.74
CA ILE A 154 -5.26 7.76 4.09
C ILE A 154 -5.78 6.37 4.42
N CYS A 155 -4.87 5.46 4.76
CA CYS A 155 -5.21 4.13 5.24
C CYS A 155 -4.84 3.97 6.72
N LEU A 156 -5.79 3.57 7.54
CA LEU A 156 -5.62 3.32 8.96
C LEU A 156 -5.29 1.84 9.18
N PRO A 157 -4.27 1.48 9.97
CA PRO A 157 -3.97 0.08 10.25
C PRO A 157 -5.02 -0.50 11.20
N LEU A 158 -5.60 -1.63 10.82
CA LEU A 158 -6.52 -2.43 11.61
C LEU A 158 -5.86 -3.76 11.94
N MET A 159 -5.52 -3.98 13.20
CA MET A 159 -5.04 -5.27 13.66
C MET A 159 -5.30 -5.44 15.16
N SER A 160 -5.66 -6.66 15.54
CA SER A 160 -5.71 -7.03 16.95
C SER A 160 -4.30 -6.99 17.56
N ILE A 161 -4.22 -6.62 18.83
CA ILE A 161 -2.95 -6.48 19.56
C ILE A 161 -2.89 -7.45 20.76
N ASN A 162 -1.68 -7.88 21.13
CA ASN A 162 -1.47 -8.69 22.33
C ASN A 162 -1.31 -7.82 23.58
N SER A 163 -1.25 -8.47 24.73
CA SER A 163 -1.02 -7.77 26.00
C SER A 163 0.29 -6.97 25.96
N ASN A 164 0.19 -5.68 26.24
CA ASN A 164 1.28 -4.69 26.23
C ASN A 164 1.80 -4.27 24.86
N ASP A 165 1.25 -4.79 23.76
CA ASP A 165 1.54 -4.24 22.43
C ASP A 165 0.97 -2.80 22.34
N PRO A 166 1.65 -1.87 21.66
CA PRO A 166 1.08 -0.56 21.38
C PRO A 166 -0.13 -0.68 20.45
N LEU A 167 -1.01 0.33 20.47
CA LEU A 167 -2.07 0.43 19.46
C LEU A 167 -1.44 0.58 18.06
N PRO A 168 -2.09 0.06 17.00
CA PRO A 168 -1.53 0.12 15.66
C PRO A 168 -1.27 1.57 15.19
N SER A 169 -0.23 1.76 14.40
CA SER A 169 0.16 3.05 13.84
C SER A 169 0.90 2.87 12.52
N ASN A 170 0.96 3.93 11.73
CA ASN A 170 1.72 3.99 10.48
C ASN A 170 2.24 5.41 10.22
N SER A 171 2.70 5.67 9.00
CA SER A 171 3.15 6.99 8.53
C SER A 171 2.07 8.07 8.69
N TRP A 172 0.79 7.71 8.49
CA TRP A 172 -0.33 8.65 8.55
C TRP A 172 -0.70 9.08 9.96
N GLY A 173 -0.57 8.20 10.96
CA GLY A 173 -0.99 8.55 12.31
C GLY A 173 -0.90 7.41 13.33
N THR A 174 -1.54 7.64 14.47
CA THR A 174 -1.53 6.73 15.62
C THR A 174 -2.92 6.57 16.22
N TRP A 175 -3.32 5.33 16.48
CA TRP A 175 -4.51 5.05 17.29
C TRP A 175 -4.26 5.40 18.76
N GLN A 176 -5.26 6.00 19.40
CA GLN A 176 -5.26 6.41 20.80
C GLN A 176 -6.61 6.08 21.42
N ASN A 177 -6.62 5.76 22.72
CA ASN A 177 -7.89 5.63 23.44
C ASN A 177 -8.49 7.03 23.69
N TRP A 178 -9.76 7.23 23.32
CA TRP A 178 -10.39 8.54 23.44
C TRP A 178 -10.94 8.77 24.85
N ASN A 179 -10.37 9.73 25.58
CA ASN A 179 -10.83 10.17 26.90
C ASN A 179 -10.99 9.06 27.95
N GLY A 180 -10.26 7.95 27.84
CA GLY A 180 -10.41 6.81 28.76
C GLY A 180 -11.67 5.96 28.51
N SER A 181 -12.35 6.15 27.37
CA SER A 181 -13.58 5.43 27.01
C SER A 181 -13.26 3.97 26.69
N MET A 182 -13.20 3.14 27.73
CA MET A 182 -12.90 1.69 27.65
C MET A 182 -14.09 0.84 28.13
N GLY A 183 -15.27 1.43 28.34
CA GLY A 183 -16.46 0.71 28.78
C GLY A 183 -16.23 -0.08 30.07
N THR A 184 -16.52 -1.38 30.04
CA THR A 184 -16.27 -2.30 31.16
C THR A 184 -14.88 -2.97 31.11
N TYR A 185 -14.06 -2.67 30.10
CA TYR A 185 -12.76 -3.30 29.91
C TYR A 185 -11.71 -2.68 30.83
N THR A 186 -10.84 -3.52 31.39
CA THR A 186 -9.81 -3.10 32.35
C THR A 186 -8.46 -2.79 31.70
N THR A 187 -8.30 -3.09 30.41
CA THR A 187 -7.07 -2.81 29.65
C THR A 187 -7.39 -2.22 28.28
N VAL A 188 -6.50 -1.36 27.77
CA VAL A 188 -6.60 -0.77 26.42
C VAL A 188 -6.64 -1.85 25.35
N GLN A 189 -5.83 -2.90 25.49
CA GLN A 189 -5.81 -4.05 24.59
C GLN A 189 -7.17 -4.74 24.49
N ALA A 190 -7.81 -5.02 25.63
CA ALA A 190 -9.12 -5.68 25.63
C ALA A 190 -10.20 -4.79 25.01
N ALA A 191 -10.18 -3.48 25.33
CA ALA A 191 -11.09 -2.51 24.72
C ALA A 191 -10.88 -2.37 23.20
N TRP A 192 -9.62 -2.33 22.74
CA TRP A 192 -9.27 -2.24 21.33
C TRP A 192 -9.72 -3.46 20.53
N ASN A 193 -9.34 -4.66 21.00
CA ASN A 193 -9.73 -5.88 20.31
C ASN A 193 -11.26 -6.07 20.33
N ALA A 194 -11.96 -5.62 21.38
CA ALA A 194 -13.41 -5.68 21.45
C ALA A 194 -14.13 -4.65 20.56
N ILE A 195 -13.55 -3.46 20.37
CA ILE A 195 -14.15 -2.50 19.42
C ILE A 195 -13.94 -2.96 17.99
N LEU A 196 -12.79 -3.55 17.67
CA LEU A 196 -12.56 -4.09 16.32
C LEU A 196 -13.52 -5.22 15.99
N THR A 197 -13.93 -6.07 16.93
CA THR A 197 -14.87 -7.17 16.61
C THR A 197 -16.33 -6.73 16.49
N ASN A 198 -16.64 -5.48 16.82
CA ASN A 198 -18.00 -4.93 16.75
C ASN A 198 -17.97 -3.41 16.65
N VAL A 199 -17.46 -2.86 15.56
CA VAL A 199 -17.54 -1.42 15.29
C VAL A 199 -19.01 -1.08 15.08
N GLU A 200 -19.56 -0.14 15.85
CA GLU A 200 -20.97 0.28 15.69
C GLU A 200 -21.08 1.57 14.89
N THR A 201 -20.09 2.46 15.00
CA THR A 201 -20.11 3.76 14.33
C THR A 201 -18.71 4.23 14.06
N ILE A 202 -18.49 4.75 12.86
CA ILE A 202 -17.29 5.53 12.52
C ILE A 202 -17.61 7.02 12.55
N GLY A 203 -16.60 7.86 12.80
CA GLY A 203 -16.79 9.31 12.79
C GLY A 203 -15.56 10.07 12.32
N PHE A 204 -15.76 11.05 11.45
CA PHE A 204 -14.75 12.02 11.03
C PHE A 204 -14.96 13.31 11.79
N TYR A 205 -13.93 13.77 12.50
CA TYR A 205 -14.00 15.00 13.27
C TYR A 205 -13.85 16.23 12.37
N ILE A 206 -14.79 17.16 12.43
CA ILE A 206 -14.89 18.31 11.52
C ILE A 206 -14.45 19.62 12.19
N ASP A 207 -14.69 19.76 13.51
CA ASP A 207 -14.38 20.97 14.32
C ASP A 207 -12.86 21.08 14.58
N CYS A 208 -12.12 21.30 13.52
CA CYS A 208 -10.68 21.11 13.47
C CYS A 208 -9.89 22.36 13.93
N THR A 209 -10.51 23.54 13.99
CA THR A 209 -9.87 24.77 14.51
C THR A 209 -10.28 25.11 15.94
N GLY A 210 -11.44 24.62 16.41
CA GLY A 210 -12.00 24.97 17.71
C GLY A 210 -12.44 26.44 17.81
N ALA A 211 -12.53 27.15 16.69
CA ALA A 211 -13.04 28.52 16.62
C ALA A 211 -14.55 28.51 16.35
N ASN A 212 -15.21 29.67 16.53
CA ASN A 212 -16.60 29.84 16.10
C ASN A 212 -16.66 30.11 14.58
N GLN A 213 -16.14 29.17 13.80
CA GLN A 213 -16.09 29.24 12.34
C GLN A 213 -16.89 28.07 11.76
N SER A 214 -16.92 27.98 10.43
CA SER A 214 -17.65 26.94 9.71
C SER A 214 -16.64 26.16 8.90
N GLU A 215 -16.05 25.15 9.51
CA GLU A 215 -15.12 24.22 8.92
C GLU A 215 -15.86 23.27 7.98
N GLU A 216 -15.24 22.90 6.86
CA GLU A 216 -15.80 21.98 5.87
C GLU A 216 -14.73 20.99 5.40
N ILE A 217 -15.06 19.69 5.47
CA ILE A 217 -14.23 18.60 4.93
C ILE A 217 -14.93 17.94 3.75
N GLY A 218 -14.12 17.40 2.84
CA GLY A 218 -14.54 16.50 1.78
C GLY A 218 -14.00 15.09 2.04
N LEU A 219 -14.83 14.09 1.79
CA LEU A 219 -14.47 12.69 1.87
C LEU A 219 -14.89 11.94 0.61
N ASP A 220 -14.11 10.94 0.24
CA ASP A 220 -14.43 10.01 -0.83
C ASP A 220 -13.73 8.66 -0.60
N ASN A 221 -14.06 7.65 -1.42
CA ASN A 221 -13.40 6.34 -1.45
C ASN A 221 -13.23 5.69 -0.06
N VAL A 222 -14.27 5.76 0.76
CA VAL A 222 -14.25 5.22 2.12
C VAL A 222 -14.41 3.71 2.05
N CYS A 223 -13.42 2.94 2.48
CA CYS A 223 -13.32 1.51 2.22
C CYS A 223 -12.72 0.73 3.39
N LEU A 224 -13.19 -0.51 3.59
CA LEU A 224 -12.48 -1.53 4.36
C LEU A 224 -11.71 -2.44 3.41
N SER A 225 -10.44 -2.71 3.75
CA SER A 225 -9.58 -3.59 2.96
C SER A 225 -9.07 -4.76 3.78
N SER A 226 -9.28 -5.97 3.26
CA SER A 226 -8.68 -7.20 3.78
C SER A 226 -7.24 -7.40 3.31
N ASP A 227 -6.71 -6.49 2.49
CA ASP A 227 -5.36 -6.62 1.97
C ASP A 227 -4.33 -6.00 2.92
N CYS A 228 -3.58 -6.86 3.59
CA CYS A 228 -2.58 -6.52 4.60
C CYS A 228 -1.25 -6.05 3.99
N VAL A 229 -1.22 -5.59 2.73
CA VAL A 229 0.00 -5.06 2.14
C VAL A 229 0.31 -3.75 2.85
N GLY A 230 1.23 -3.84 3.81
CA GLY A 230 1.68 -2.72 4.62
C GLY A 230 2.05 -1.55 3.73
N ASP A 231 1.36 -0.44 3.95
CA ASP A 231 1.65 0.88 3.40
C ASP A 231 3.14 1.19 3.48
N THR A 232 3.78 1.29 2.31
CA THR A 232 4.83 2.27 2.12
C THR A 232 4.48 3.05 0.85
N THR A 233 3.94 4.25 1.08
CA THR A 233 3.82 5.40 0.18
C THR A 233 2.72 5.28 -0.86
N GLY A 234 1.72 6.17 -0.73
CA GLY A 234 0.49 6.17 -1.48
C GLY A 234 0.68 6.15 -2.99
N ASP A 235 -0.16 5.36 -3.63
CA ASP A 235 -0.59 5.53 -5.00
C ASP A 235 -2.10 5.20 -5.02
N PRO A 236 -2.93 5.97 -5.73
CA PRO A 236 -4.35 5.65 -5.89
C PRO A 236 -4.47 4.24 -6.45
N GLN A 237 -5.26 3.40 -5.76
CA GLN A 237 -5.39 2.00 -6.14
C GLN A 237 -5.97 1.92 -7.56
N PRO A 238 -5.24 1.36 -8.54
CA PRO A 238 -5.72 1.37 -9.91
C PRO A 238 -6.93 0.45 -10.09
N CYS A 239 -7.97 0.94 -10.76
CA CYS A 239 -9.11 0.12 -11.17
C CYS A 239 -8.65 -0.91 -12.21
N CYS A 240 -8.84 -2.21 -11.95
CA CYS A 240 -8.52 -3.26 -12.93
C CYS A 240 -9.62 -4.30 -13.08
N ASP A 241 -10.43 -4.13 -14.14
CA ASP A 241 -11.52 -5.06 -14.48
C ASP A 241 -11.09 -6.20 -15.40
N ILE A 242 -9.85 -6.18 -15.91
CA ILE A 242 -9.32 -7.19 -16.80
C ILE A 242 -8.62 -8.28 -15.98
N LYS A 243 -9.24 -9.46 -15.97
CA LYS A 243 -8.72 -10.62 -15.23
C LYS A 243 -7.34 -11.05 -15.77
N ASP A 244 -6.41 -11.25 -14.84
CA ASP A 244 -5.03 -11.70 -15.11
C ASP A 244 -4.20 -10.69 -15.92
N PHE A 245 -4.61 -9.42 -15.97
CA PHE A 245 -3.75 -8.35 -16.45
C PHE A 245 -2.55 -8.16 -15.52
N SER A 246 -1.37 -7.96 -16.10
CA SER A 246 -0.18 -7.58 -15.35
C SER A 246 0.78 -6.80 -16.23
N ALA A 247 1.48 -5.83 -15.66
CA ALA A 247 2.62 -5.21 -16.31
C ALA A 247 3.77 -4.99 -15.33
N SER A 248 4.99 -5.00 -15.84
CA SER A 248 6.21 -4.77 -15.05
C SER A 248 7.22 -3.98 -15.86
N ALA A 249 7.98 -3.11 -15.21
CA ALA A 249 8.98 -2.29 -15.87
C ALA A 249 10.29 -2.25 -15.09
N PHE A 250 11.40 -2.18 -15.82
CA PHE A 250 12.73 -1.92 -15.25
C PHE A 250 13.49 -0.91 -16.11
N GLN A 251 14.36 -0.13 -15.46
CA GLN A 251 15.18 0.86 -16.14
C GLN A 251 16.64 0.41 -16.18
N THR A 252 17.25 0.54 -17.36
CA THR A 252 18.69 0.41 -17.59
C THR A 252 19.25 1.72 -18.13
N ASP A 253 20.57 1.76 -18.33
CA ASP A 253 21.23 2.89 -19.01
C ASP A 253 20.75 3.04 -20.47
N ASP A 254 20.30 1.95 -21.07
CA ASP A 254 19.82 1.88 -22.46
C ASP A 254 18.32 2.19 -22.59
N GLY A 255 17.59 2.46 -21.51
CA GLY A 255 16.18 2.84 -21.55
C GLY A 255 15.29 2.10 -20.55
N ILE A 256 13.98 2.11 -20.82
CA ILE A 256 12.94 1.48 -20.01
C ILE A 256 12.41 0.27 -20.77
N PHE A 257 12.36 -0.87 -20.10
CA PHE A 257 11.78 -2.10 -20.61
C PHE A 257 10.49 -2.38 -19.86
N LEU A 258 9.36 -2.35 -20.56
CA LEU A 258 8.03 -2.63 -20.03
C LEU A 258 7.51 -3.94 -20.63
N THR A 259 7.03 -4.84 -19.80
CA THR A 259 6.37 -6.09 -20.20
C THR A 259 4.90 -6.00 -19.86
N ILE A 260 4.02 -6.30 -20.82
CA ILE A 260 2.56 -6.22 -20.68
C ILE A 260 1.91 -7.58 -20.98
N ASN A 261 1.08 -8.04 -20.06
CA ASN A 261 0.21 -9.20 -20.22
C ASN A 261 -1.26 -8.77 -20.12
N GLY A 262 -2.01 -8.99 -21.20
CA GLY A 262 -3.43 -8.65 -21.31
C GLY A 262 -4.37 -9.70 -20.72
N GLY A 263 -3.84 -10.79 -20.15
CA GLY A 263 -4.63 -11.91 -19.67
C GLY A 263 -5.26 -12.71 -20.81
N SER A 264 -6.52 -13.11 -20.65
CA SER A 264 -7.22 -13.96 -21.64
C SER A 264 -8.14 -13.18 -22.61
N VAL A 265 -8.25 -11.86 -22.44
CA VAL A 265 -9.14 -11.01 -23.24
C VAL A 265 -8.33 -10.22 -24.27
N PRO A 266 -8.82 -10.07 -25.52
CA PRO A 266 -8.18 -9.19 -26.48
C PRO A 266 -8.18 -7.72 -26.03
N ILE A 267 -6.99 -7.10 -26.04
CA ILE A 267 -6.77 -5.68 -25.75
C ILE A 267 -6.90 -4.88 -27.05
N GLN A 268 -7.57 -3.73 -26.99
CA GLN A 268 -7.80 -2.84 -28.13
C GLN A 268 -7.09 -1.49 -28.04
N GLU A 269 -6.74 -1.03 -26.82
CA GLU A 269 -5.96 0.18 -26.59
C GLU A 269 -4.95 -0.06 -25.45
N VAL A 270 -3.74 0.47 -25.61
CA VAL A 270 -2.71 0.52 -24.55
C VAL A 270 -2.17 1.94 -24.49
N GLU A 271 -2.13 2.53 -23.32
CA GLU A 271 -1.50 3.83 -23.07
C GLU A 271 -0.49 3.70 -21.94
N VAL A 272 0.68 4.32 -22.10
CA VAL A 272 1.72 4.41 -21.07
C VAL A 272 2.08 5.86 -20.87
N SER A 273 1.80 6.41 -19.69
CA SER A 273 2.07 7.81 -19.37
C SER A 273 2.96 7.96 -18.14
N VAL A 274 3.71 9.06 -18.07
CA VAL A 274 4.44 9.43 -16.85
C VAL A 274 3.47 10.17 -15.93
N ILE A 275 3.30 9.70 -14.70
CA ILE A 275 2.38 10.33 -13.74
C ILE A 275 3.10 11.08 -12.62
N ASP A 276 4.30 10.65 -12.27
CA ASP A 276 5.10 11.28 -11.23
C ASP A 276 6.59 11.18 -11.56
N TYR A 277 7.36 12.15 -11.08
CA TYR A 277 8.81 12.14 -11.16
C TYR A 277 9.46 12.89 -10.00
N HIS A 278 10.64 12.41 -9.61
CA HIS A 278 11.50 13.02 -8.61
C HIS A 278 12.88 13.30 -9.20
N ILE A 279 13.39 14.51 -8.96
CA ILE A 279 14.70 14.96 -9.44
C ILE A 279 15.56 15.34 -8.23
N GLU A 280 16.68 14.67 -8.07
CA GLU A 280 17.68 14.97 -7.04
C GLU A 280 19.02 15.27 -7.73
N TYR A 281 19.50 16.50 -7.60
CA TYR A 281 20.83 16.88 -8.07
C TYR A 281 21.87 16.56 -7.00
N SER A 282 23.08 16.14 -7.42
CA SER A 282 24.18 15.86 -6.49
C SER A 282 24.55 17.04 -5.60
N GLU A 283 24.48 18.26 -6.16
CA GLU A 283 24.65 19.52 -5.47
C GLU A 283 23.62 20.55 -5.97
N PRO A 284 23.17 21.51 -5.14
CA PRO A 284 22.23 22.56 -5.55
C PRO A 284 22.70 23.36 -6.77
N ASP A 285 24.02 23.58 -6.88
CA ASP A 285 24.63 24.34 -7.98
C ASP A 285 24.60 23.58 -9.31
N CYS A 286 24.37 22.27 -9.31
CA CYS A 286 24.31 21.45 -10.54
C CYS A 286 23.00 21.62 -11.32
N LYS A 287 22.01 22.29 -10.73
CA LYS A 287 20.72 22.58 -11.36
C LYS A 287 20.84 23.80 -12.30
N PRO A 288 20.69 23.63 -13.63
CA PRO A 288 20.69 24.75 -14.55
C PRO A 288 19.44 25.62 -14.37
N THR A 289 19.53 26.91 -14.74
CA THR A 289 18.37 27.83 -14.73
C THR A 289 17.23 27.37 -15.64
N ASN A 290 17.55 26.62 -16.69
CA ASN A 290 16.58 25.95 -17.56
C ASN A 290 16.89 24.45 -17.55
N ILE A 291 15.99 23.65 -16.97
CA ILE A 291 16.10 22.20 -16.87
C ILE A 291 15.67 21.46 -18.16
N GLY A 292 15.29 22.20 -19.21
CA GLY A 292 14.86 21.68 -20.50
C GLY A 292 13.45 21.07 -20.47
N SER A 293 13.05 20.49 -21.61
CA SER A 293 11.88 19.60 -21.66
C SER A 293 12.33 18.19 -21.28
N PHE A 294 11.73 17.62 -20.25
CA PHE A 294 12.04 16.28 -19.73
C PHE A 294 10.74 15.56 -19.38
N GLY A 295 10.82 14.26 -19.08
CA GLY A 295 9.65 13.41 -18.84
C GLY A 295 8.93 12.96 -20.11
N ASN A 296 9.39 13.37 -21.29
CA ASN A 296 8.84 12.88 -22.56
C ASN A 296 9.31 11.45 -22.82
N LEU A 297 8.35 10.57 -23.07
CA LEU A 297 8.52 9.19 -23.50
C LEU A 297 8.69 9.11 -25.01
N SER A 298 9.59 8.24 -25.46
CA SER A 298 9.67 7.83 -26.86
C SER A 298 9.89 6.33 -26.96
N THR A 299 9.52 5.74 -28.09
CA THR A 299 9.65 4.30 -28.29
C THR A 299 9.98 3.95 -29.73
N THR A 300 10.67 2.83 -29.91
CA THR A 300 10.86 2.16 -31.21
C THR A 300 9.85 1.02 -31.43
N THR A 301 9.10 0.65 -30.39
CA THR A 301 8.06 -0.39 -30.44
C THR A 301 6.83 0.14 -31.17
N THR A 302 6.82 0.01 -32.48
CA THR A 302 5.71 0.50 -33.33
C THR A 302 4.44 -0.34 -33.22
N ASN A 303 4.54 -1.58 -32.73
CA ASN A 303 3.40 -2.48 -32.56
C ASN A 303 3.48 -3.25 -31.24
N ILE A 304 2.33 -3.40 -30.58
CA ILE A 304 2.16 -4.27 -29.41
C ILE A 304 1.06 -5.29 -29.76
N GLY A 305 1.46 -6.52 -30.04
CA GLY A 305 0.55 -7.51 -30.62
C GLY A 305 -0.01 -7.01 -31.97
N GLY A 306 -1.32 -6.79 -32.03
CA GLY A 306 -2.04 -6.23 -33.18
C GLY A 306 -2.35 -4.74 -33.10
N LEU A 307 -1.86 -4.04 -32.07
CA LEU A 307 -2.07 -2.61 -31.86
C LEU A 307 -0.90 -1.81 -32.45
N ALA A 308 -1.20 -0.65 -33.04
CA ALA A 308 -0.22 0.20 -33.69
C ALA A 308 -0.01 1.49 -32.89
N LEU A 309 1.25 1.91 -32.76
CA LEU A 309 1.63 3.14 -32.08
C LEU A 309 0.99 4.34 -32.79
N ASP A 310 0.35 5.23 -32.03
CA ASP A 310 -0.02 6.56 -32.49
C ASP A 310 1.26 7.39 -32.70
N PRO A 311 1.64 7.73 -33.94
CA PRO A 311 2.85 8.49 -34.20
C PRO A 311 2.85 9.87 -33.54
N LEU A 312 1.67 10.43 -33.20
CA LEU A 312 1.56 11.72 -32.51
C LEU A 312 1.86 11.62 -31.01
N SER A 313 1.78 10.43 -30.42
CA SER A 313 2.10 10.18 -29.01
C SER A 313 3.61 10.06 -28.77
N ASN A 314 4.40 9.77 -29.80
CA ASN A 314 5.84 9.58 -29.67
C ASN A 314 6.58 10.90 -29.38
N ASN A 315 7.48 10.90 -28.39
CA ASN A 315 8.14 12.09 -27.83
C ASN A 315 7.22 13.02 -27.03
N THR A 316 6.15 12.48 -26.43
CA THR A 316 5.26 13.21 -25.51
C THR A 316 5.26 12.56 -24.12
N GLN A 317 4.48 13.06 -23.16
CA GLN A 317 4.38 12.44 -21.82
C GLN A 317 3.54 11.15 -21.79
N SER A 318 2.94 10.77 -22.91
CA SER A 318 2.14 9.55 -23.05
C SER A 318 2.40 8.86 -24.39
N LEU A 319 2.56 7.54 -24.38
CA LEU A 319 2.64 6.70 -25.57
C LEU A 319 1.34 5.92 -25.70
N SER A 320 0.68 6.00 -26.85
CA SER A 320 -0.59 5.32 -27.09
C SER A 320 -0.47 4.36 -28.26
N TRP A 321 -0.88 3.10 -28.06
CA TRP A 321 -1.12 2.14 -29.11
C TRP A 321 -2.63 2.01 -29.30
N MET A 322 -3.09 2.62 -30.39
CA MET A 322 -4.50 2.79 -30.73
C MET A 322 -5.00 1.67 -31.65
N PRO A 323 -6.32 1.59 -31.90
CA PRO A 323 -6.95 0.40 -32.47
C PRO A 323 -6.36 0.01 -33.84
N GLY A 324 -5.61 -1.08 -33.83
CA GLY A 324 -5.35 -1.90 -35.01
C GLY A 324 -6.34 -3.07 -35.04
N SER A 325 -5.84 -4.30 -34.88
CA SER A 325 -6.66 -5.48 -34.62
C SER A 325 -6.55 -5.86 -33.14
N PRO A 326 -7.67 -5.95 -32.37
CA PRO A 326 -7.62 -6.37 -30.98
C PRO A 326 -6.87 -7.69 -30.83
N SER A 327 -5.98 -7.78 -29.84
CA SER A 327 -5.08 -8.91 -29.70
C SER A 327 -4.85 -9.29 -28.25
N VAL A 328 -4.69 -10.58 -28.00
CA VAL A 328 -4.27 -11.07 -26.68
C VAL A 328 -2.78 -10.78 -26.52
N LEU A 329 -2.44 -9.99 -25.49
CA LEU A 329 -1.06 -9.62 -25.21
C LEU A 329 -0.44 -10.66 -24.27
N ASN A 330 0.48 -11.48 -24.76
CA ASN A 330 1.18 -12.49 -23.96
C ASN A 330 2.61 -12.04 -23.68
N ASN A 331 2.81 -11.30 -22.58
CA ASN A 331 4.11 -10.75 -22.16
C ASN A 331 4.80 -9.96 -23.29
N GLN A 332 4.06 -9.02 -23.89
CA GLN A 332 4.62 -8.18 -24.94
C GLN A 332 5.60 -7.17 -24.36
N GLU A 333 6.76 -7.07 -25.01
CA GLU A 333 7.84 -6.18 -24.60
C GLU A 333 7.78 -4.85 -25.33
N VAL A 334 7.88 -3.76 -24.57
CA VAL A 334 7.90 -2.38 -25.05
C VAL A 334 9.21 -1.75 -24.58
N THR A 335 9.99 -1.23 -25.52
CA THR A 335 11.23 -0.50 -25.21
C THR A 335 10.95 0.99 -25.34
N MET A 336 11.21 1.73 -24.28
CA MET A 336 10.95 3.16 -24.21
C MET A 336 12.20 3.91 -23.77
N GLN A 337 12.25 5.20 -24.10
CA GLN A 337 13.23 6.15 -23.58
C GLN A 337 12.47 7.27 -22.89
N ILE A 338 13.04 7.80 -21.81
CA ILE A 338 12.53 8.98 -21.14
C ILE A 338 13.56 10.09 -21.23
N THR A 339 13.12 11.29 -21.61
CA THR A 339 13.99 12.46 -21.69
C THR A 339 14.34 12.90 -20.26
N LYS A 340 15.63 12.87 -19.90
CA LYS A 340 16.13 13.26 -18.58
C LYS A 340 16.22 14.80 -18.44
N PRO A 341 16.11 15.35 -17.22
CA PRO A 341 16.32 16.78 -16.98
C PRO A 341 17.77 17.20 -17.29
N ALA A 342 17.96 18.46 -17.67
CA ALA A 342 19.29 19.00 -17.90
C ALA A 342 20.09 19.13 -16.59
N VAL A 343 21.40 18.91 -16.71
CA VAL A 343 22.40 19.07 -15.64
C VAL A 343 23.53 19.97 -16.16
N LEU A 344 24.16 20.75 -15.27
CA LEU A 344 25.35 21.51 -15.67
C LEU A 344 26.49 20.56 -16.09
N ASN A 345 27.18 20.93 -17.16
CA ASN A 345 28.29 20.15 -17.71
C ASN A 345 29.58 20.35 -16.88
N LEU A 346 29.57 19.86 -15.64
CA LEU A 346 30.69 19.84 -14.71
C LEU A 346 30.90 18.39 -14.26
N GLU A 347 32.15 17.95 -14.10
CA GLU A 347 32.48 16.55 -13.75
C GLU A 347 31.89 16.06 -12.41
N CYS A 348 31.52 16.96 -11.50
CA CYS A 348 30.91 16.60 -10.21
C CYS A 348 29.38 16.67 -10.20
N CYS A 349 28.76 17.04 -11.33
CA CYS A 349 27.33 17.22 -11.41
C CYS A 349 26.62 15.99 -11.95
N ASP A 350 25.89 15.35 -11.05
CA ASP A 350 25.03 14.21 -11.35
C ASP A 350 23.58 14.56 -11.02
N VAL A 351 22.65 13.89 -11.70
CA VAL A 351 21.22 14.00 -11.43
C VAL A 351 20.62 12.60 -11.33
N LYS A 352 19.94 12.34 -10.21
CA LYS A 352 19.06 11.18 -10.08
C LYS A 352 17.67 11.58 -10.52
N PHE A 353 17.11 10.78 -11.42
CA PHE A 353 15.78 10.98 -11.96
C PHE A 353 14.97 9.70 -11.75
N SER A 354 14.02 9.76 -10.83
CA SER A 354 13.06 8.69 -10.54
C SER A 354 11.71 9.08 -11.12
N PHE A 355 10.91 8.11 -11.58
CA PHE A 355 9.60 8.38 -12.15
C PHE A 355 8.70 7.15 -12.03
N CYS A 356 7.40 7.37 -12.17
CA CYS A 356 6.38 6.33 -12.20
C CYS A 356 5.60 6.40 -13.51
N LEU A 357 5.30 5.23 -14.06
CA LEU A 357 4.52 5.05 -15.27
C LEU A 357 3.12 4.56 -14.91
N LYS A 358 2.09 5.15 -15.50
CA LYS A 358 0.74 4.58 -15.51
C LYS A 358 0.53 3.84 -16.84
N VAL A 359 0.30 2.53 -16.74
CA VAL A 359 -0.08 1.68 -17.86
C VAL A 359 -1.59 1.52 -17.84
N THR A 360 -2.26 2.05 -18.85
CA THR A 360 -3.71 1.92 -19.04
C THR A 360 -3.97 0.99 -20.20
N VAL A 361 -4.84 0.00 -20.02
CA VAL A 361 -5.29 -0.88 -21.10
C VAL A 361 -6.80 -0.91 -21.16
N LYS A 362 -7.33 -1.08 -22.36
CA LYS A 362 -8.76 -1.23 -22.61
C LYS A 362 -9.00 -2.49 -23.42
N ASP A 363 -9.92 -3.34 -22.98
CA ASP A 363 -10.30 -4.54 -23.70
C ASP A 363 -11.44 -4.29 -24.70
N ILE A 364 -11.75 -5.31 -25.52
CA ILE A 364 -12.86 -5.26 -26.49
C ILE A 364 -14.26 -5.11 -25.87
N ASN A 365 -14.40 -5.36 -24.56
CA ASN A 365 -15.65 -5.20 -23.82
C ASN A 365 -15.74 -3.83 -23.14
N CYS A 366 -14.81 -2.91 -23.44
CA CYS A 366 -14.69 -1.59 -22.82
C CYS A 366 -14.33 -1.61 -21.33
N ASN A 367 -13.85 -2.74 -20.79
CA ASN A 367 -13.24 -2.75 -19.47
C ASN A 367 -11.90 -2.01 -19.54
N VAL A 368 -11.63 -1.20 -18.53
CA VAL A 368 -10.36 -0.48 -18.39
C VAL A 368 -9.58 -1.09 -17.24
N CYS A 369 -8.27 -1.19 -17.41
CA CYS A 369 -7.36 -1.50 -16.32
C CYS A 369 -6.21 -0.51 -16.32
N GLU A 370 -5.98 0.11 -15.18
CA GLU A 370 -4.83 0.97 -14.93
C GLU A 370 -3.84 0.24 -14.02
N LEU A 371 -2.54 0.50 -14.15
CA LEU A 371 -1.51 0.01 -13.23
C LEU A 371 -0.38 1.01 -13.15
N ILE A 372 0.04 1.35 -11.94
CA ILE A 372 1.18 2.24 -11.70
C ILE A 372 2.44 1.40 -11.44
N ILE A 373 3.53 1.75 -12.12
CA ILE A 373 4.82 1.07 -12.03
C ILE A 373 5.93 2.12 -11.91
N CYS A 374 6.66 2.10 -10.80
CA CYS A 374 7.85 2.93 -10.61
C CYS A 374 9.12 2.09 -10.89
N PRO A 375 9.77 2.24 -12.05
CA PRO A 375 10.91 1.39 -12.41
C PRO A 375 12.09 1.71 -11.49
N ALA A 376 12.57 0.70 -10.74
CA ALA A 376 13.81 0.84 -9.99
C ALA A 376 15.00 0.91 -10.95
N GLN A 377 15.97 1.77 -10.65
CA GLN A 377 17.23 1.81 -11.39
C GLN A 377 18.10 0.61 -10.99
N TRP A 378 18.71 -0.08 -11.97
CA TRP A 378 19.61 -1.21 -11.73
C TRP A 378 20.73 -0.88 -10.73
N ASN A 379 21.30 0.32 -10.84
CA ASN A 379 22.34 0.82 -9.92
C ASN A 379 21.82 1.04 -8.51
N GLU A 380 20.53 1.34 -8.33
CA GLU A 380 19.91 1.51 -7.02
C GLU A 380 19.74 0.16 -6.31
N LEU A 381 19.46 -0.92 -7.04
CA LEU A 381 19.46 -2.29 -6.49
C LEU A 381 20.88 -2.72 -6.06
N VAL A 382 21.90 -2.30 -6.80
CA VAL A 382 23.31 -2.52 -6.42
C VAL A 382 23.68 -1.70 -5.18
N THR A 383 23.28 -0.43 -5.14
CA THR A 383 23.59 0.52 -4.07
C THR A 383 22.83 0.20 -2.77
N LYS A 384 21.61 -0.33 -2.86
CA LYS A 384 20.82 -0.88 -1.74
C LYS A 384 21.36 -2.23 -1.23
N GLY A 385 22.48 -2.72 -1.78
CA GLY A 385 23.15 -3.94 -1.35
C GLY A 385 22.45 -5.22 -1.76
N VAL A 386 21.47 -5.15 -2.68
CA VAL A 386 20.73 -6.31 -3.18
C VAL A 386 21.58 -7.10 -4.19
N LEU A 387 22.49 -6.44 -4.92
CA LEU A 387 23.46 -7.04 -5.85
C LEU A 387 24.83 -6.33 -5.70
N LYS A 388 26.00 -7.01 -5.78
CA LYS A 388 27.30 -6.31 -5.62
C LYS A 388 27.91 -5.76 -6.92
N GLY A 389 27.27 -5.96 -8.09
CA GLY A 389 27.70 -5.42 -9.38
C GLY A 389 27.26 -6.23 -10.61
N SER A 390 27.59 -5.76 -11.83
CA SER A 390 27.33 -6.48 -13.09
C SER A 390 28.08 -7.80 -13.21
N ASP A 391 29.20 -7.92 -12.49
CA ASP A 391 30.15 -9.03 -12.58
C ASP A 391 30.05 -9.96 -11.35
N ASP A 392 29.08 -9.70 -10.47
CA ASP A 392 28.83 -10.48 -9.27
C ASP A 392 28.56 -11.96 -9.66
N PRO A 393 29.26 -12.94 -9.07
CA PRO A 393 29.07 -14.36 -9.37
C PRO A 393 27.62 -14.83 -9.21
N VAL A 394 26.84 -14.22 -8.31
CA VAL A 394 25.41 -14.48 -8.11
C VAL A 394 24.59 -13.92 -9.27
N ASN A 395 24.91 -12.72 -9.74
CA ASN A 395 24.29 -12.09 -10.91
C ASN A 395 24.63 -12.86 -12.21
N VAL A 396 25.88 -13.27 -12.38
CA VAL A 396 26.33 -14.09 -13.52
C VAL A 396 25.69 -15.49 -13.47
N ALA A 397 25.55 -16.10 -12.29
CA ALA A 397 24.89 -17.40 -12.13
C ALA A 397 23.37 -17.32 -12.35
N LEU A 398 22.69 -16.28 -11.84
CA LEU A 398 21.27 -16.04 -12.05
C LEU A 398 20.97 -15.69 -13.51
N ASN A 399 21.75 -14.82 -14.15
CA ASN A 399 21.60 -14.54 -15.59
C ASN A 399 21.92 -15.76 -16.46
N LYS A 400 22.96 -16.53 -16.13
CA LYS A 400 23.29 -17.77 -16.87
C LYS A 400 22.21 -18.85 -16.67
N GLY A 401 21.64 -18.96 -15.47
CA GLY A 401 20.48 -19.80 -15.17
C GLY A 401 19.25 -19.36 -15.95
N ARG A 402 18.91 -18.06 -15.90
CA ARG A 402 17.78 -17.45 -16.63
C ARG A 402 17.90 -17.62 -18.14
N LEU A 403 19.08 -17.38 -18.73
CA LEU A 403 19.35 -17.56 -20.17
C LEU A 403 19.34 -19.03 -20.60
N LYS A 404 19.78 -19.95 -19.73
CA LYS A 404 19.71 -21.39 -19.99
C LYS A 404 18.26 -21.89 -19.94
N LEU A 405 17.47 -21.43 -18.96
CA LEU A 405 16.07 -21.79 -18.78
C LEU A 405 15.15 -21.19 -19.85
N ASN A 406 15.44 -19.98 -20.35
CA ASN A 406 14.75 -19.39 -21.50
C ASN A 406 15.04 -20.12 -22.82
N LYS A 407 16.25 -20.68 -22.99
CA LYS A 407 16.58 -21.52 -24.15
C LYS A 407 15.94 -22.91 -24.09
N GLU A 408 15.62 -23.39 -22.89
CA GLU A 408 15.07 -24.73 -22.67
C GLU A 408 13.53 -24.73 -22.49
N GLY A 409 12.87 -23.56 -22.57
CA GLY A 409 11.40 -23.44 -22.58
C GLY A 409 10.73 -23.40 -21.20
N PHE A 410 11.49 -23.20 -20.12
CA PHE A 410 11.03 -23.31 -18.73
C PHE A 410 10.73 -21.96 -18.04
N GLY A 411 10.63 -20.86 -18.79
CA GLY A 411 10.38 -19.51 -18.23
C GLY A 411 9.12 -19.41 -17.35
N LYS A 412 8.11 -20.26 -17.61
CA LYS A 412 6.87 -20.33 -16.83
C LYS A 412 7.07 -20.87 -15.41
N ASP A 413 7.99 -21.82 -15.24
CA ASP A 413 8.26 -22.46 -13.95
C ASP A 413 9.12 -21.55 -13.04
N VAL A 414 9.87 -20.62 -13.63
CA VAL A 414 10.66 -19.59 -12.92
C VAL A 414 9.78 -18.44 -12.40
N GLU A 415 8.76 -18.05 -13.15
CA GLU A 415 7.74 -17.09 -12.70
C GLU A 415 6.89 -17.69 -11.57
N GLU A 416 6.54 -18.97 -11.71
CA GLU A 416 5.86 -19.72 -10.65
C GLU A 416 6.77 -19.89 -9.40
N TRP A 417 8.08 -20.06 -9.60
CA TRP A 417 9.10 -20.07 -8.54
C TRP A 417 9.16 -18.76 -7.73
N TYR A 418 9.13 -17.59 -8.39
CA TYR A 418 9.05 -16.29 -7.69
C TYR A 418 7.76 -16.16 -6.87
N GLY A 419 6.63 -16.63 -7.40
CA GLY A 419 5.34 -16.62 -6.70
C GLY A 419 5.25 -17.61 -5.52
N GLN A 420 6.00 -18.72 -5.58
CA GLN A 420 6.00 -19.76 -4.54
C GLN A 420 6.98 -19.51 -3.40
N LEU A 421 8.00 -18.66 -3.58
CA LEU A 421 8.87 -18.18 -2.50
C LEU A 421 8.07 -17.63 -1.31
N ASN A 422 6.91 -17.01 -1.57
CA ASN A 422 6.00 -16.47 -0.56
C ASN A 422 5.15 -17.51 0.20
N LYS A 423 5.11 -18.80 -0.22
CA LYS A 423 4.12 -19.78 0.28
C LYS A 423 4.66 -20.91 1.17
N LYS A 424 5.84 -20.73 1.79
CA LYS A 424 6.40 -21.53 2.91
C LYS A 424 6.59 -23.06 2.74
N GLN A 425 6.30 -23.68 1.58
CA GLN A 425 6.45 -25.13 1.32
C GLN A 425 7.49 -25.53 0.26
N TRP A 426 8.35 -24.61 -0.17
CA TRP A 426 9.18 -24.78 -1.37
C TRP A 426 10.43 -25.68 -1.20
N ILE A 427 11.10 -25.67 -0.04
CA ILE A 427 12.36 -26.39 0.17
C ILE A 427 12.22 -27.92 -0.03
N PRO A 428 11.21 -28.60 0.54
CA PRO A 428 11.04 -30.04 0.35
C PRO A 428 10.75 -30.45 -1.10
N GLN A 429 9.97 -29.66 -1.83
CA GLN A 429 9.63 -29.94 -3.24
C GLN A 429 10.82 -29.71 -4.18
N MET A 430 11.66 -28.72 -3.88
CA MET A 430 12.89 -28.45 -4.63
C MET A 430 13.99 -29.48 -4.34
N LEU A 431 14.13 -29.94 -3.09
CA LEU A 431 15.04 -31.04 -2.75
C LEU A 431 14.69 -32.34 -3.49
N GLU A 432 13.40 -32.58 -3.75
CA GLU A 432 12.91 -33.76 -4.49
C GLU A 432 13.11 -33.63 -6.01
N LYS A 433 12.87 -32.44 -6.59
CA LYS A 433 12.86 -32.25 -8.05
C LYS A 433 14.14 -31.67 -8.65
N HIS A 434 14.87 -30.83 -7.91
CA HIS A 434 16.01 -30.04 -8.40
C HIS A 434 17.16 -29.94 -7.37
N PRO A 435 17.74 -31.08 -6.93
CA PRO A 435 18.68 -31.12 -5.81
C PRO A 435 19.98 -30.33 -6.07
N GLU A 436 20.48 -30.29 -7.31
CA GLU A 436 21.72 -29.55 -7.65
C GLU A 436 21.53 -28.02 -7.60
N ASP A 437 20.34 -27.53 -7.94
CA ASP A 437 20.01 -26.10 -7.88
C ASP A 437 19.84 -25.65 -6.42
N VAL A 438 19.24 -26.50 -5.58
CA VAL A 438 19.20 -26.30 -4.12
C VAL A 438 20.60 -26.30 -3.53
N LYS A 439 21.46 -27.23 -3.96
CA LYS A 439 22.86 -27.29 -3.54
C LYS A 439 23.62 -26.03 -3.92
N SER A 440 23.38 -25.50 -5.13
CA SER A 440 23.98 -24.26 -5.60
C SER A 440 23.49 -23.05 -4.78
N LEU A 441 22.21 -22.99 -4.44
CA LEU A 441 21.63 -21.96 -3.57
C LEU A 441 22.15 -22.03 -2.12
N MET A 442 22.29 -23.25 -1.57
CA MET A 442 22.82 -23.49 -0.22
C MET A 442 24.31 -23.17 -0.13
N ASN A 443 25.08 -23.42 -1.19
CA ASN A 443 26.48 -22.99 -1.30
C ASN A 443 26.60 -21.45 -1.33
N VAL A 444 25.64 -20.76 -1.96
CA VAL A 444 25.55 -19.29 -1.92
C VAL A 444 25.23 -18.81 -0.50
N GLY A 445 24.25 -19.42 0.17
CA GLY A 445 23.91 -19.12 1.57
C GLY A 445 25.08 -19.34 2.53
N ARG A 446 25.83 -20.45 2.37
CA ARG A 446 27.04 -20.75 3.13
C ARG A 446 28.10 -19.66 2.97
N LYS A 447 28.37 -19.26 1.73
CA LYS A 447 29.40 -18.25 1.42
C LYS A 447 29.02 -16.87 1.95
N LEU A 448 27.74 -16.51 1.92
CA LEU A 448 27.22 -15.28 2.52
C LEU A 448 27.40 -15.25 4.05
N ILE A 449 27.29 -16.40 4.73
CA ILE A 449 27.50 -16.50 6.18
C ILE A 449 29.00 -16.44 6.52
N GLU A 450 29.85 -17.13 5.76
CA GLU A 450 31.31 -17.09 5.91
C GLU A 450 31.88 -15.67 5.70
N GLU A 451 31.31 -14.89 4.79
CA GLU A 451 31.78 -13.53 4.45
C GLU A 451 31.18 -12.41 5.32
N SER A 452 29.94 -12.56 5.82
CA SER A 452 29.25 -11.48 6.57
C SER A 452 29.34 -11.59 8.09
N GLY A 453 29.68 -12.78 8.64
CA GLY A 453 29.88 -13.00 10.08
C GLY A 453 28.68 -12.71 10.99
N THR A 454 27.48 -12.51 10.43
CA THR A 454 26.30 -11.99 11.16
C THR A 454 25.25 -13.05 11.49
N LEU A 455 25.48 -14.31 11.13
CA LEU A 455 24.61 -15.45 11.46
C LEU A 455 25.34 -16.48 12.34
N GLN A 456 24.59 -17.19 13.19
CA GLN A 456 25.16 -18.02 14.27
C GLN A 456 25.73 -19.35 13.73
N ILE A 457 26.63 -19.99 14.50
CA ILE A 457 27.25 -21.30 14.20
C ILE A 457 26.19 -22.38 13.86
N SER A 458 24.99 -22.29 14.45
CA SER A 458 23.86 -23.18 14.17
C SER A 458 23.35 -23.11 12.73
N ASP A 459 23.44 -21.95 12.07
CA ASP A 459 22.92 -21.73 10.71
C ASP A 459 23.88 -22.31 9.67
N VAL A 460 25.18 -22.17 9.94
CA VAL A 460 26.25 -22.86 9.20
C VAL A 460 26.09 -24.38 9.35
N GLU A 461 25.82 -24.87 10.55
CA GLU A 461 25.60 -26.30 10.78
C GLU A 461 24.36 -26.85 10.05
N ILE A 462 23.27 -26.08 9.97
CA ILE A 462 22.06 -26.49 9.26
C ILE A 462 22.32 -26.55 7.75
N ILE A 463 23.02 -25.55 7.19
CA ILE A 463 23.38 -25.52 5.77
C ILE A 463 24.37 -26.65 5.43
N GLU A 464 25.39 -26.86 6.25
CA GLU A 464 26.35 -27.96 6.10
C GLU A 464 25.68 -29.34 6.21
N LYS A 465 24.78 -29.54 7.18
CA LYS A 465 24.04 -30.81 7.30
C LYS A 465 23.11 -31.04 6.10
N THR A 466 22.50 -29.99 5.57
CA THR A 466 21.62 -30.06 4.39
C THR A 466 22.42 -30.38 3.12
N LEU A 467 23.60 -29.75 2.94
CA LEU A 467 24.52 -30.04 1.84
C LEU A 467 25.04 -31.49 1.91
N ARG A 468 25.40 -31.99 3.08
CA ARG A 468 25.86 -33.39 3.25
C ARG A 468 24.77 -34.43 3.04
N ILE A 469 23.51 -34.12 3.38
CA ILE A 469 22.35 -34.96 3.05
C ILE A 469 22.13 -34.99 1.53
N LEU A 470 22.26 -33.85 0.86
CA LEU A 470 22.18 -33.74 -0.61
C LEU A 470 23.31 -34.50 -1.33
N ASP A 471 24.49 -34.56 -0.70
CA ASP A 471 25.64 -35.31 -1.20
C ASP A 471 25.59 -36.82 -0.90
N ASN A 472 24.47 -37.31 -0.32
CA ASN A 472 24.28 -38.69 0.15
C ASN A 472 25.36 -39.16 1.15
N GLU A 473 26.02 -38.24 1.87
CA GLU A 473 27.04 -38.58 2.87
C GLU A 473 26.45 -39.11 4.19
N PHE A 474 25.16 -38.86 4.43
CA PHE A 474 24.40 -39.44 5.56
C PHE A 474 23.16 -40.19 5.07
N ALA A 475 22.77 -41.25 5.80
CA ALA A 475 21.50 -41.92 5.58
C ALA A 475 20.32 -40.92 5.76
N PRO A 476 19.25 -41.04 4.96
CA PRO A 476 18.15 -40.07 4.95
C PRO A 476 17.60 -39.87 6.37
N ALA A 477 17.48 -38.61 6.77
CA ALA A 477 17.01 -38.24 8.11
C ALA A 477 15.61 -38.82 8.38
N PRO A 478 15.30 -39.22 9.63
CA PRO A 478 13.96 -39.65 9.99
C PRO A 478 12.92 -38.61 9.58
N LYS A 479 11.81 -39.08 9.01
CA LYS A 479 10.70 -38.23 8.56
C LYS A 479 10.25 -37.30 9.70
N GLY A 480 10.18 -36.00 9.46
CA GLY A 480 9.86 -34.98 10.47
C GLY A 480 11.06 -34.20 11.02
N PHE A 481 12.29 -34.71 10.91
CA PHE A 481 13.46 -34.05 11.54
C PHE A 481 13.81 -32.72 10.85
N ILE A 482 13.73 -32.67 9.52
CA ILE A 482 13.96 -31.45 8.73
C ILE A 482 12.85 -30.43 9.00
N GLU A 483 11.60 -30.88 9.14
CA GLU A 483 10.45 -30.00 9.42
C GLU A 483 10.53 -29.40 10.84
N ASP A 484 10.97 -30.18 11.83
CA ASP A 484 11.20 -29.69 13.20
C ASP A 484 12.38 -28.73 13.30
N ALA A 485 13.49 -28.98 12.59
CA ALA A 485 14.64 -28.09 12.55
C ALA A 485 14.28 -26.74 11.90
N LEU A 486 13.54 -26.77 10.77
CA LEU A 486 13.05 -25.57 10.10
C LEU A 486 12.02 -24.81 10.94
N LYS A 487 11.18 -25.51 11.71
CA LYS A 487 10.22 -24.90 12.65
C LYS A 487 10.94 -24.16 13.78
N ARG A 488 12.02 -24.71 14.32
CA ARG A 488 12.86 -24.06 15.34
C ARG A 488 13.57 -22.82 14.79
N PHE A 489 14.22 -22.94 13.62
CA PHE A 489 14.87 -21.83 12.94
C PHE A 489 13.90 -20.67 12.67
N ARG A 490 12.68 -20.97 12.20
CA ARG A 490 11.63 -19.97 11.99
C ARG A 490 11.18 -19.28 13.29
N SER A 491 11.18 -19.98 14.43
CA SER A 491 10.72 -19.45 15.72
C SER A 491 11.72 -18.52 16.42
N SER A 492 12.97 -18.47 15.93
CA SER A 492 14.08 -17.68 16.46
C SER A 492 14.36 -16.40 15.66
N ILE A 493 13.78 -16.25 14.46
CA ILE A 493 13.94 -15.03 13.66
C ILE A 493 13.21 -13.87 14.34
N GLY A 494 13.92 -12.79 14.65
CA GLY A 494 13.37 -11.56 15.24
C GLY A 494 13.28 -11.52 16.77
N LYS A 495 13.78 -12.53 17.50
CA LYS A 495 13.76 -12.55 18.98
C LYS A 495 15.12 -12.19 19.58
N SER A 496 15.12 -11.55 20.76
CA SER A 496 16.34 -11.29 21.53
C SER A 496 16.86 -12.57 22.22
N TRP A 497 18.15 -12.62 22.52
CA TRP A 497 18.82 -13.80 23.11
C TRP A 497 18.14 -14.30 24.40
N THR A 498 17.68 -13.39 25.26
CA THR A 498 17.02 -13.71 26.54
C THR A 498 15.68 -14.41 26.34
N GLU A 499 14.93 -14.01 25.31
CA GLU A 499 13.62 -14.59 24.96
C GLU A 499 13.78 -15.99 24.35
N VAL A 500 14.85 -16.22 23.60
CA VAL A 500 15.15 -17.54 23.02
C VAL A 500 15.55 -18.53 24.12
N ILE A 501 16.36 -18.12 25.10
CA ILE A 501 16.74 -18.97 26.24
C ILE A 501 15.53 -19.32 27.13
N SER A 502 14.64 -18.37 27.40
CA SER A 502 13.45 -18.61 28.24
C SER A 502 12.49 -19.68 27.68
N ASN A 503 12.53 -19.89 26.36
CA ASN A 503 11.67 -20.84 25.64
C ASN A 503 12.30 -22.23 25.47
N LEU A 504 13.58 -22.41 25.79
CA LEU A 504 14.28 -23.68 25.55
C LEU A 504 14.18 -24.67 26.72
N GLY A 505 13.63 -24.26 27.87
CA GLY A 505 13.55 -25.11 29.06
C GLY A 505 14.93 -25.47 29.62
N SER A 506 15.00 -25.80 30.91
CA SER A 506 16.23 -26.25 31.55
C SER A 506 16.82 -27.47 30.82
N PRO A 507 18.14 -27.52 30.56
CA PRO A 507 18.81 -28.67 29.93
C PRO A 507 18.72 -29.99 30.70
N GLU A 508 18.16 -30.01 31.92
CA GLU A 508 18.12 -31.21 32.76
C GLU A 508 16.97 -32.20 32.43
N ASP A 509 15.96 -31.82 31.64
CA ASP A 509 14.76 -32.66 31.46
C ASP A 509 14.67 -33.50 30.18
N ASN A 510 15.60 -33.35 29.22
CA ASN A 510 15.58 -34.16 28.00
C ASN A 510 16.78 -35.09 27.93
N GLY A 511 16.62 -36.23 28.61
CA GLY A 511 17.56 -37.33 28.62
C GLY A 511 18.01 -37.76 27.22
N VAL A 512 19.31 -37.65 27.01
CA VAL A 512 20.20 -38.56 26.28
C VAL A 512 19.50 -39.50 25.28
N ARG A 513 19.73 -39.24 23.98
CA ARG A 513 20.31 -40.22 23.07
C ARG A 513 20.96 -39.53 21.86
N LYS A 514 22.13 -40.07 21.53
CA LYS A 514 23.12 -39.63 20.53
C LYS A 514 22.55 -39.25 19.19
#